data_AF-A0A9X8H845-F1
#
_entry.id   AF-A0A9X8H845-F1
#
_cell.length_a   1.000
_cell.length_b   1.000
_cell.length_c   1.000
_cell.angle_alpha   90.00
_cell.angle_beta   90.00
_cell.angle_gamma   90.00
#
_symmetry.space_group_name_H-M   'P 1'
#
loop_
_entity.id
_entity.type
_entity.pdbx_description
1 polymer ?
#
loop_
_entity_poly.entity_id
_entity_poly.type
_entity_poly.pdbx_seq_one_letter_code
_entity_poly.pdbx_strand_id
1 'polypeptide(L)'
;MIDDVDDDSLEKELKESAIFSPQVDELHLQAHDFSHFDGPALSLWHLRQLLLAPRGSSRTAATTSTMSPSTLHTLATQFMHSMSVEEEVDMVHVSFVPEPDSTSTALPTTTSVGPSPSDLADFRLHIAPQSNLYLSYRKYRVAVCLDASPSTLSIDPISGTLILDMAFQAIDLLLQGLVEPPPSSTSAFVFPEIYLSVIVQGAMVDSLCVLVQGVTLHAANVREVLALVKHRLQLLEDDWAKKLPSPSFSDPTSLATSLQNSIFALNSLPHDASPMLFLVTDGVVDLPNMYAYDDLMMQLARHNIQCHAIQISGGYQPQCAFGYVPDTDLLRFLADATGGSLFDVPTLHLLVQSRSHPLCANGLQPVLFFNPSLVVPRAHSWDMPQVVDAEPLAALNAFRPLRLFREKIHEYKMRGSVLKIVQARLQEGFFVSKVTVDS
;
A
#
# COMPACT_ATOMS: atom_id res chain seq x y z
N MET A 1 -26.23 16.91 -31.87
CA MET A 1 -24.97 17.19 -32.58
C MET A 1 -24.06 17.78 -31.53
N ILE A 2 -23.36 16.91 -30.82
CA ILE A 2 -22.25 17.26 -29.95
C ILE A 2 -21.06 16.76 -30.75
N ASP A 3 -20.19 17.67 -31.12
CA ASP A 3 -19.11 17.44 -32.06
C ASP A 3 -18.12 16.39 -31.51
N ASP A 4 -17.96 15.30 -32.26
CA ASP A 4 -16.87 14.33 -32.19
C ASP A 4 -15.57 15.00 -32.65
N VAL A 5 -15.02 15.88 -31.82
CA VAL A 5 -13.72 16.51 -32.06
C VAL A 5 -12.68 15.82 -31.18
N ASP A 6 -11.77 15.13 -31.87
CA ASP A 6 -10.41 14.74 -31.46
C ASP A 6 -10.20 13.44 -30.64
N ASP A 7 -10.83 12.32 -31.03
CA ASP A 7 -10.27 10.97 -30.71
C ASP A 7 -9.17 10.55 -31.72
N ASP A 8 -9.14 11.16 -32.91
CA ASP A 8 -8.10 10.97 -33.97
C ASP A 8 -6.71 11.52 -33.58
N SER A 9 -6.61 12.23 -32.45
CA SER A 9 -5.35 12.76 -31.93
C SER A 9 -4.52 11.71 -31.19
N LEU A 10 -5.18 10.71 -30.57
CA LEU A 10 -4.51 9.64 -29.82
C LEU A 10 -3.89 8.58 -30.74
N GLU A 11 -4.49 8.33 -31.92
CA GLU A 11 -3.94 7.41 -32.92
C GLU A 11 -2.75 8.00 -33.70
N LYS A 12 -2.54 9.32 -33.65
CA LYS A 12 -1.42 10.02 -34.31
C LYS A 12 -0.07 9.88 -33.58
N GLU A 13 -0.03 9.28 -32.39
CA GLU A 13 1.20 9.05 -31.59
C GLU A 13 1.91 7.72 -31.88
N LEU A 14 1.40 6.91 -32.81
CA LEU A 14 2.08 5.71 -33.31
C LEU A 14 2.98 6.07 -34.50
N LYS A 15 4.06 6.81 -34.24
CA LYS A 15 5.17 6.83 -35.20
C LYS A 15 5.74 5.42 -35.29
N GLU A 16 5.79 4.86 -36.49
CA GLU A 16 6.25 3.49 -36.83
C GLU A 16 7.72 3.17 -36.45
N SER A 17 8.42 4.07 -35.75
CA SER A 17 9.87 4.02 -35.47
C SER A 17 10.21 4.37 -34.02
N ALA A 18 9.43 3.92 -33.03
CA ALA A 18 9.82 4.05 -31.63
C ALA A 18 10.86 2.98 -31.24
N ILE A 19 11.87 3.40 -30.48
CA ILE A 19 12.91 2.52 -29.92
C ILE A 19 12.44 2.07 -28.54
N PHE A 20 12.45 0.77 -28.27
CA PHE A 20 11.98 0.22 -27.00
C PHE A 20 13.13 -0.27 -26.12
N SER A 21 12.96 -0.11 -24.80
CA SER A 21 13.81 -0.76 -23.80
C SER A 21 13.66 -2.30 -23.86
N PRO A 22 14.59 -3.07 -23.27
CA PRO A 22 14.29 -4.44 -22.84
C PRO A 22 13.04 -4.46 -21.94
N GLN A 23 12.40 -5.62 -21.80
CA GLN A 23 11.22 -5.76 -20.96
C GLN A 23 11.55 -5.32 -19.52
N VAL A 24 10.75 -4.40 -18.98
CA VAL A 24 10.88 -3.94 -17.59
C VAL A 24 10.47 -5.07 -16.66
N ASP A 25 11.29 -5.36 -15.65
CA ASP A 25 10.97 -6.31 -14.58
C ASP A 25 10.32 -5.57 -13.41
N GLU A 26 11.01 -4.58 -12.85
CA GLU A 26 10.49 -3.70 -11.79
C GLU A 26 10.76 -2.22 -12.09
N LEU A 27 9.80 -1.36 -11.78
CA LEU A 27 9.89 0.09 -11.90
C LEU A 27 9.38 0.75 -10.61
N HIS A 28 10.22 1.56 -9.98
CA HIS A 28 9.86 2.33 -8.79
C HIS A 28 9.81 3.82 -9.13
N LEU A 29 8.65 4.40 -8.85
CA LEU A 29 8.38 5.82 -9.02
C LEU A 29 8.20 6.47 -7.64
N GLN A 30 8.55 7.75 -7.55
CA GLN A 30 8.33 8.56 -6.36
C GLN A 30 7.65 9.87 -6.73
N ALA A 31 6.42 10.06 -6.25
CA ALA A 31 5.66 11.29 -6.41
C ALA A 31 6.04 12.32 -5.35
N HIS A 32 6.07 13.60 -5.73
CA HIS A 32 6.31 14.71 -4.80
C HIS A 32 5.07 15.08 -4.00
N ASP A 33 3.92 15.12 -4.68
CA ASP A 33 2.60 15.47 -4.11
C ASP A 33 1.59 14.36 -4.39
N PHE A 34 1.00 13.83 -3.33
CA PHE A 34 -0.03 12.79 -3.41
C PHE A 34 -1.28 13.25 -4.18
N SER A 35 -1.61 14.54 -4.14
CA SER A 35 -2.81 15.08 -4.79
C SER A 35 -2.72 15.15 -6.32
N HIS A 36 -1.50 15.11 -6.86
CA HIS A 36 -1.24 15.16 -8.30
C HIS A 36 -1.12 13.77 -8.93
N PHE A 37 -0.50 12.81 -8.25
CA PHE A 37 -0.28 11.47 -8.76
C PHE A 37 -0.46 10.39 -7.70
N ASP A 38 -1.61 9.71 -7.73
CA ASP A 38 -2.01 8.68 -6.76
C ASP A 38 -1.93 7.24 -7.34
N GLY A 39 -2.34 6.25 -6.55
CA GLY A 39 -2.34 4.83 -6.98
C GLY A 39 -3.23 4.55 -8.21
N PRO A 40 -4.45 5.09 -8.28
CA PRO A 40 -5.26 5.07 -9.50
C PRO A 40 -4.57 5.71 -10.71
N ALA A 41 -3.89 6.85 -10.55
CA ALA A 41 -3.12 7.49 -11.62
C ALA A 41 -1.98 6.59 -12.12
N LEU A 42 -1.21 5.96 -11.22
CA LEU A 42 -0.22 4.94 -11.57
C LEU A 42 -0.83 3.81 -12.38
N SER A 43 -2.00 3.33 -11.97
CA SER A 43 -2.70 2.22 -12.62
C SER A 43 -3.21 2.59 -14.01
N LEU A 44 -3.71 3.81 -14.18
CA LEU A 44 -4.09 4.35 -15.49
C LEU A 44 -2.87 4.51 -16.39
N TRP A 45 -1.79 5.07 -15.86
CA TRP A 45 -0.54 5.22 -16.59
C TRP A 45 0.01 3.86 -17.04
N HIS A 46 0.05 2.88 -16.14
CA HIS A 46 0.45 1.51 -16.45
C HIS A 46 -0.39 0.94 -17.59
N LEU A 47 -1.72 1.04 -17.52
CA LEU A 47 -2.61 0.56 -18.58
C LEU A 47 -2.33 1.28 -19.92
N ARG A 48 -2.10 2.60 -19.90
CA ARG A 48 -1.75 3.37 -21.10
C ARG A 48 -0.45 2.85 -21.71
N GLN A 49 0.57 2.57 -20.91
CA GLN A 49 1.83 2.00 -21.40
C GLN A 49 1.64 0.60 -22.00
N LEU A 50 0.78 -0.24 -21.43
CA LEU A 50 0.43 -1.55 -22.01
C LEU A 50 -0.25 -1.42 -23.38
N LEU A 51 -1.10 -0.40 -23.57
CA LEU A 51 -1.75 -0.15 -24.86
C LEU A 51 -0.76 0.32 -25.94
N LEU A 52 0.27 1.05 -25.53
CA LEU A 52 1.36 1.58 -26.36
C LEU A 52 2.52 0.58 -26.53
N ALA A 53 2.50 -0.55 -25.82
CA ALA A 53 3.54 -1.57 -25.90
C ALA A 53 3.60 -2.18 -27.32
N PRO A 54 4.79 -2.55 -27.80
CA PRO A 54 4.96 -3.09 -29.15
C PRO A 54 4.23 -4.44 -29.27
N ARG A 55 3.30 -4.53 -30.23
CA ARG A 55 2.51 -5.74 -30.49
C ARG A 55 3.22 -6.64 -31.50
N GLY A 56 3.65 -7.82 -31.06
CA GLY A 56 4.20 -8.87 -31.92
C GLY A 56 5.64 -8.65 -32.42
N SER A 57 6.25 -9.70 -32.96
CA SER A 57 7.64 -9.77 -33.45
C SER A 57 7.87 -8.98 -34.74
N SER A 58 7.37 -7.75 -34.83
CA SER A 58 7.73 -6.86 -35.91
C SER A 58 9.22 -6.56 -35.80
N ARG A 59 10.00 -7.14 -36.71
CA ARG A 59 11.45 -6.93 -36.91
C ARG A 59 11.83 -5.45 -37.21
N THR A 60 10.93 -4.50 -36.99
CA THR A 60 11.13 -3.06 -37.18
C THR A 60 11.23 -2.27 -35.88
N ALA A 61 10.80 -2.80 -34.73
CA ALA A 61 11.07 -2.16 -33.44
C ALA A 61 12.51 -2.48 -33.02
N ALA A 62 13.41 -1.51 -33.09
CA ALA A 62 14.77 -1.67 -32.61
C ALA A 62 14.73 -1.81 -31.07
N THR A 63 14.93 -3.03 -30.58
CA THR A 63 15.12 -3.27 -29.14
C THR A 63 16.55 -2.90 -28.76
N THR A 64 16.69 -2.16 -27.67
CA THR A 64 18.00 -1.70 -27.17
C THR A 64 18.75 -2.78 -26.37
N SER A 65 18.50 -4.06 -26.65
CA SER A 65 19.06 -5.20 -25.89
C SER A 65 20.58 -5.30 -25.89
N THR A 66 21.26 -4.59 -26.80
CA THR A 66 22.73 -4.53 -26.89
C THR A 66 23.35 -3.31 -26.19
N MET A 67 22.55 -2.41 -25.60
CA MET A 67 23.05 -1.23 -24.91
C MET A 67 23.57 -1.55 -23.50
N SER A 68 24.52 -0.73 -23.03
CA SER A 68 25.02 -0.87 -21.65
C SER A 68 23.91 -0.55 -20.63
N PRO A 69 23.87 -1.19 -19.46
CA PRO A 69 22.88 -0.90 -18.41
C PRO A 69 22.85 0.57 -17.99
N SER A 70 24.02 1.23 -17.96
CA SER A 70 24.12 2.65 -17.64
C SER A 70 23.46 3.56 -18.68
N THR A 71 23.55 3.19 -19.96
CA THR A 71 22.88 3.90 -21.06
C THR A 71 21.38 3.70 -21.00
N LEU A 72 20.92 2.46 -20.76
CA LEU A 72 19.50 2.16 -20.59
C LEU A 72 18.88 2.92 -19.41
N HIS A 73 19.57 2.95 -18.27
CA HIS A 73 19.13 3.71 -17.12
C HIS A 73 19.03 5.20 -17.44
N THR A 74 20.03 5.78 -18.14
CA THR A 74 20.01 7.20 -18.52
C THR A 74 18.84 7.52 -19.45
N LEU A 75 18.58 6.67 -20.45
CA LEU A 75 17.45 6.83 -21.38
C LEU A 75 16.10 6.69 -20.67
N ALA A 76 15.97 5.70 -19.77
CA ALA A 76 14.78 5.53 -18.95
C ALA A 76 14.52 6.75 -18.05
N THR A 77 15.56 7.28 -17.39
CA THR A 77 15.45 8.51 -16.59
C THR A 77 15.02 9.69 -17.45
N GLN A 78 15.57 9.86 -18.65
CA GLN A 78 15.19 10.95 -19.57
C GLN A 78 13.76 10.82 -20.08
N PHE A 79 13.32 9.60 -20.44
CA PHE A 79 11.93 9.32 -20.81
C PHE A 79 10.97 9.64 -19.68
N MET A 80 11.27 9.17 -18.47
CA MET A 80 10.44 9.45 -17.30
C MET A 80 10.43 10.96 -16.98
N HIS A 81 11.55 11.67 -17.11
CA HIS A 81 11.57 13.13 -16.97
C HIS A 81 10.69 13.84 -18.01
N SER A 82 10.65 13.35 -19.25
CA SER A 82 9.79 13.94 -20.28
C SER A 82 8.30 13.80 -19.96
N MET A 83 7.92 12.76 -19.21
CA MET A 83 6.56 12.56 -18.70
C MET A 83 6.29 13.32 -17.39
N SER A 84 7.31 13.39 -16.53
CA SER A 84 7.27 13.99 -15.19
C SER A 84 6.94 15.48 -15.16
N VAL A 85 7.21 16.22 -16.24
CA VAL A 85 6.99 17.69 -16.32
C VAL A 85 5.54 18.07 -15.99
N GLU A 86 4.57 17.18 -16.24
CA GLU A 86 3.16 17.42 -15.96
C GLU A 86 2.68 16.84 -14.62
N GLU A 87 3.33 15.79 -14.10
CA GLU A 87 2.80 14.96 -13.00
C GLU A 87 3.65 14.99 -11.70
N GLU A 88 4.82 15.64 -11.68
CA GLU A 88 5.74 15.70 -10.53
C GLU A 88 6.15 14.32 -9.96
N VAL A 89 6.53 13.40 -10.85
CA VAL A 89 6.94 12.03 -10.51
C VAL A 89 8.36 11.74 -10.95
N ASP A 90 9.22 11.25 -10.05
CA ASP A 90 10.59 10.86 -10.38
C ASP A 90 10.73 9.34 -10.51
N MET A 91 11.58 8.89 -11.44
CA MET A 91 12.00 7.49 -11.50
C MET A 91 13.15 7.24 -10.51
N VAL A 92 12.92 6.33 -9.57
CA VAL A 92 13.89 6.00 -8.52
C VAL A 92 14.76 4.82 -8.91
N HIS A 93 14.13 3.77 -9.45
CA HIS A 93 14.80 2.51 -9.79
C HIS A 93 14.08 1.84 -10.95
N VAL A 94 14.86 1.22 -11.84
CA VAL A 94 14.35 0.39 -12.93
C VAL A 94 15.24 -0.84 -13.07
N SER A 95 14.61 -2.02 -13.12
CA SER A 95 15.25 -3.28 -13.48
C SER A 95 14.61 -3.84 -14.75
N PHE A 96 15.40 -4.61 -15.50
CA PHE A 96 14.98 -5.22 -16.75
C PHE A 96 15.11 -6.73 -16.65
N VAL A 97 14.22 -7.46 -17.34
CA VAL A 97 14.24 -8.91 -17.38
C VAL A 97 15.56 -9.37 -18.03
N PRO A 98 16.35 -10.24 -17.40
CA PRO A 98 17.56 -10.78 -18.00
C PRO A 98 17.18 -11.61 -19.23
N GLU A 99 17.76 -11.34 -20.39
CA GLU A 99 17.55 -12.22 -21.54
C GLU A 99 18.21 -13.59 -21.28
N PRO A 100 17.56 -14.71 -21.66
CA PRO A 100 18.17 -16.03 -21.53
C PRO A 100 19.39 -16.11 -22.46
N ASP A 101 20.56 -16.39 -21.87
CA ASP A 101 21.86 -16.49 -22.54
C ASP A 101 21.78 -17.15 -23.92
N SER A 102 22.09 -16.37 -24.96
CA SER A 102 22.45 -16.94 -26.26
C SER A 102 23.79 -17.65 -26.12
N THR A 103 23.74 -18.98 -26.18
CA THR A 103 24.91 -19.83 -26.17
C THR A 103 25.75 -19.60 -27.44
N SER A 104 26.83 -18.84 -27.28
CA SER A 104 28.10 -18.88 -28.04
C SER A 104 28.14 -18.46 -29.52
N THR A 105 29.25 -17.78 -29.82
CA THR A 105 29.91 -17.52 -31.12
C THR A 105 29.37 -16.42 -32.05
N ALA A 106 29.79 -15.18 -31.79
CA ALA A 106 30.39 -14.32 -32.82
C ALA A 106 31.22 -13.18 -32.17
N LEU A 107 32.34 -12.82 -32.80
CA LEU A 107 33.32 -11.81 -32.38
C LEU A 107 32.71 -10.43 -32.04
N PRO A 108 33.33 -9.65 -31.12
CA PRO A 108 32.99 -8.25 -30.93
C PRO A 108 33.64 -7.40 -32.02
N THR A 109 32.90 -7.04 -33.07
CA THR A 109 33.19 -5.81 -33.82
C THR A 109 32.53 -4.66 -33.08
N THR A 110 33.32 -3.98 -32.26
CA THR A 110 32.98 -2.73 -31.60
C THR A 110 32.87 -1.61 -32.62
N THR A 111 31.64 -1.30 -33.03
CA THR A 111 31.25 0.07 -33.38
C THR A 111 30.23 0.50 -32.36
N SER A 112 30.71 1.08 -31.25
CA SER A 112 29.89 1.83 -30.30
C SER A 112 29.41 3.11 -30.99
N VAL A 113 28.35 2.99 -31.79
CA VAL A 113 27.57 4.14 -32.20
C VAL A 113 26.69 4.49 -31.00
N GLY A 114 27.13 5.46 -30.21
CA GLY A 114 26.25 6.08 -29.22
C GLY A 114 25.03 6.67 -29.94
N PRO A 115 23.83 6.61 -29.34
CA PRO A 115 22.62 7.06 -30.00
C PRO A 115 22.74 8.52 -30.45
N SER A 116 22.26 8.80 -31.66
CA SER A 116 22.23 10.16 -32.18
C SER A 116 21.14 10.97 -31.44
N PRO A 117 21.24 12.31 -31.36
CA PRO A 117 20.25 13.15 -30.68
C PRO A 117 18.82 13.03 -31.23
N SER A 118 18.65 12.48 -32.44
CA SER A 118 17.34 12.19 -33.04
C SER A 118 16.71 10.87 -32.56
N ASP A 119 17.52 9.88 -32.14
CA ASP A 119 17.03 8.57 -31.65
C ASP A 119 16.45 8.67 -30.21
N LEU A 120 16.74 9.78 -29.53
CA LEU A 120 16.32 10.10 -28.16
C LEU A 120 14.85 10.51 -28.05
N ALA A 121 14.24 11.05 -29.12
CA ALA A 121 12.89 11.60 -29.08
C ALA A 121 11.78 10.54 -29.10
N ASP A 122 12.09 9.32 -29.56
CA ASP A 122 11.11 8.23 -29.73
C ASP A 122 11.45 7.00 -28.84
N PHE A 123 12.26 7.17 -27.79
CA PHE A 123 12.53 6.09 -26.81
C PHE A 123 11.31 5.83 -25.91
N ARG A 124 10.97 4.55 -25.66
CA ARG A 124 9.88 4.14 -24.78
C ARG A 124 10.25 2.94 -23.91
N LEU A 125 9.66 2.87 -22.72
CA LEU A 125 9.78 1.69 -21.86
C LEU A 125 8.87 0.56 -22.38
N HIS A 126 9.44 -0.64 -22.52
CA HIS A 126 8.66 -1.84 -22.81
C HIS A 126 8.05 -2.37 -21.53
N ILE A 127 6.87 -1.86 -21.18
CA ILE A 127 6.05 -2.34 -20.07
C ILE A 127 5.18 -3.48 -20.58
N ALA A 128 5.33 -4.65 -19.97
CA ALA A 128 4.55 -5.83 -20.27
C ALA A 128 3.55 -6.10 -19.13
N PRO A 129 2.51 -6.93 -19.34
CA PRO A 129 1.61 -7.32 -18.27
C PRO A 129 2.27 -8.10 -17.12
N GLN A 130 3.58 -8.39 -17.18
CA GLN A 130 4.34 -9.02 -16.11
C GLN A 130 5.28 -8.05 -15.40
N SER A 131 5.36 -6.79 -15.84
CA SER A 131 6.23 -5.75 -15.26
C SER A 131 5.62 -5.23 -13.94
N ASN A 132 6.40 -5.20 -12.87
CA ASN A 132 5.98 -4.71 -11.56
C ASN A 132 6.22 -3.20 -11.45
N LEU A 133 5.17 -2.44 -11.16
CA LEU A 133 5.24 -0.99 -11.01
C LEU A 133 4.84 -0.61 -9.58
N TYR A 134 5.71 0.16 -8.92
CA TYR A 134 5.52 0.63 -7.56
C TYR A 134 5.57 2.16 -7.49
N LEU A 135 4.68 2.75 -6.70
CA LEU A 135 4.66 4.17 -6.39
C LEU A 135 4.95 4.39 -4.91
N SER A 136 5.85 5.33 -4.64
CA SER A 136 6.14 5.88 -3.32
C SER A 136 5.92 7.39 -3.31
N TYR A 137 5.92 7.99 -2.13
CA TYR A 137 5.71 9.43 -1.94
C TYR A 137 6.85 10.05 -1.16
N ARG A 138 7.02 11.37 -1.27
CA ARG A 138 7.97 12.12 -0.44
C ARG A 138 7.41 12.52 0.92
N LYS A 139 6.08 12.48 1.09
CA LYS A 139 5.38 12.85 2.31
C LYS A 139 4.32 11.81 2.63
N TYR A 140 4.28 11.35 3.88
CA TYR A 140 3.25 10.46 4.39
C TYR A 140 2.61 11.07 5.63
N ARG A 141 1.29 10.96 5.74
CA ARG A 141 0.54 11.28 6.95
C ARG A 141 0.00 9.99 7.55
N VAL A 142 0.36 9.75 8.80
CA VAL A 142 0.16 8.49 9.50
C VAL A 142 -0.75 8.74 10.70
N ALA A 143 -1.90 8.07 10.72
CA ALA A 143 -2.78 8.03 11.89
C ALA A 143 -2.73 6.64 12.51
N VAL A 144 -2.32 6.54 13.77
CA VAL A 144 -2.33 5.31 14.56
C VAL A 144 -3.51 5.37 15.52
N CYS A 145 -4.43 4.41 15.41
CA CYS A 145 -5.56 4.24 16.29
C CYS A 145 -5.32 3.05 17.21
N LEU A 146 -5.16 3.34 18.48
CA LEU A 146 -5.07 2.35 19.54
C LEU A 146 -6.46 1.98 20.04
N ASP A 147 -6.79 0.71 19.95
CA ASP A 147 -7.93 0.14 20.62
C ASP A 147 -7.64 -0.02 22.12
N ALA A 148 -8.53 0.54 22.93
CA ALA A 148 -8.59 0.45 24.38
C ALA A 148 -9.99 -0.01 24.84
N SER A 149 -10.60 -0.91 24.07
CA SER A 149 -11.75 -1.71 24.44
C SER A 149 -11.52 -2.55 25.70
N PRO A 150 -12.58 -3.09 26.35
CA PRO A 150 -12.42 -3.90 27.55
C PRO A 150 -11.54 -5.15 27.35
N SER A 151 -11.46 -5.69 26.12
CA SER A 151 -10.62 -6.84 25.81
C SER A 151 -9.13 -6.47 25.77
N THR A 152 -8.78 -5.30 25.22
CA THR A 152 -7.39 -4.80 25.20
C THR A 152 -6.89 -4.31 26.57
N LEU A 153 -7.80 -4.01 27.51
CA LEU A 153 -7.46 -3.72 28.92
C LEU A 153 -7.35 -4.97 29.79
N SER A 154 -7.49 -6.16 29.21
CA SER A 154 -7.32 -7.41 29.94
C SER A 154 -5.87 -7.91 29.88
N ILE A 155 -5.53 -8.80 30.81
CA ILE A 155 -4.24 -9.49 30.83
C ILE A 155 -4.34 -10.67 29.88
N ASP A 156 -3.45 -10.75 28.91
CA ASP A 156 -3.32 -11.92 28.05
C ASP A 156 -2.93 -13.12 28.92
N PRO A 157 -3.73 -14.20 28.95
CA PRO A 157 -3.47 -15.36 29.79
C PRO A 157 -2.18 -16.12 29.43
N ILE A 158 -1.66 -15.94 28.20
CA ILE A 158 -0.49 -16.66 27.71
C ILE A 158 0.80 -15.94 28.11
N SER A 159 0.92 -14.67 27.73
CA SER A 159 2.09 -13.85 28.06
C SER A 159 2.09 -13.37 29.51
N GLY A 160 0.91 -13.27 30.14
CA GLY A 160 0.74 -12.64 31.45
C GLY A 160 0.94 -11.13 31.41
N THR A 161 0.92 -10.52 30.22
CA THR A 161 1.10 -9.07 30.03
C THR A 161 -0.24 -8.40 29.71
N LEU A 162 -0.34 -7.10 30.01
CA LEU A 162 -1.51 -6.31 29.61
C LEU A 162 -1.52 -6.18 28.08
N ILE A 163 -2.66 -6.44 27.43
CA ILE A 163 -2.74 -6.36 25.96
C ILE A 163 -2.42 -4.94 25.46
N LEU A 164 -2.80 -3.91 26.22
CA LEU A 164 -2.42 -2.52 25.93
C LEU A 164 -0.90 -2.28 25.94
N ASP A 165 -0.13 -2.98 26.79
CA ASP A 165 1.35 -2.90 26.79
C ASP A 165 1.93 -3.54 25.51
N MET A 166 1.34 -4.65 25.07
CA MET A 166 1.71 -5.27 23.78
C MET A 166 1.34 -4.35 22.60
N ALA A 167 0.24 -3.61 22.68
CA ALA A 167 -0.14 -2.58 21.69
C ALA A 167 0.94 -1.50 21.58
N PHE A 168 1.43 -1.03 22.73
CA PHE A 168 2.53 -0.07 22.77
C PHE A 168 3.82 -0.65 22.17
N GLN A 169 4.15 -1.91 22.47
CA GLN A 169 5.30 -2.59 21.85
C GLN A 169 5.18 -2.64 20.32
N ALA A 170 3.97 -2.87 19.80
CA ALA A 170 3.73 -2.87 18.36
C ALA A 170 3.94 -1.47 17.73
N ILE A 171 3.50 -0.40 18.42
CA ILE A 171 3.80 0.98 17.99
C ILE A 171 5.30 1.26 18.02
N ASP A 172 6.00 0.79 19.05
CA ASP A 172 7.44 0.96 19.19
C ASP A 172 8.17 0.38 17.97
N LEU A 173 7.86 -0.87 17.62
CA LEU A 173 8.41 -1.53 16.43
C LEU A 173 8.03 -0.80 15.13
N LEU A 174 6.75 -0.43 14.98
CA LEU A 174 6.24 0.28 13.81
C LEU A 174 6.97 1.60 13.59
N LEU A 175 6.99 2.48 14.60
CA LEU A 175 7.54 3.83 14.46
C LEU A 175 9.05 3.81 14.29
N GLN A 176 9.76 2.91 15.00
CA GLN A 176 11.20 2.74 14.79
C GLN A 176 11.52 2.23 13.39
N GLY A 177 10.79 1.21 12.91
CA GLY A 177 10.99 0.66 11.56
C GLY A 177 10.66 1.68 10.46
N LEU A 178 9.64 2.51 10.65
CA LEU A 178 9.21 3.50 9.67
C LEU A 178 10.27 4.59 9.42
N VAL A 179 11.00 5.01 10.45
CA VAL A 179 12.00 6.11 10.34
C VAL A 179 13.44 5.65 10.16
N GLU A 180 13.69 4.35 10.07
CA GLU A 180 15.04 3.82 9.95
C GLU A 180 15.69 4.27 8.63
N PRO A 181 16.83 4.98 8.66
CA PRO A 181 17.42 5.52 7.44
C PRO A 181 18.04 4.41 6.58
N PRO A 182 17.89 4.47 5.23
CA PRO A 182 18.48 3.46 4.35
C PRO A 182 20.03 3.55 4.39
N PRO A 183 20.73 2.40 4.30
CA PRO A 183 22.19 2.33 4.54
C PRO A 183 23.05 2.93 3.41
N SER A 184 22.47 3.18 2.24
CA SER A 184 23.13 3.86 1.12
C SER A 184 22.08 4.64 0.36
N SER A 185 22.05 5.97 0.51
CA SER A 185 21.19 6.82 -0.30
C SER A 185 21.66 6.77 -1.75
N THR A 186 21.06 5.90 -2.57
CA THR A 186 21.07 6.05 -4.02
C THR A 186 20.52 7.42 -4.33
N SER A 187 21.20 8.21 -5.18
CA SER A 187 20.94 9.65 -5.35
C SER A 187 19.52 10.01 -5.80
N ALA A 188 18.70 9.05 -6.22
CA ALA A 188 17.35 9.27 -6.73
C ALA A 188 16.23 9.02 -5.69
N PHE A 189 16.43 8.18 -4.66
CA PHE A 189 15.38 7.93 -3.65
C PHE A 189 15.48 8.95 -2.52
N VAL A 190 14.46 9.80 -2.38
CA VAL A 190 14.38 10.75 -1.27
C VAL A 190 13.64 10.05 -0.12
N PHE A 191 14.27 9.94 1.04
CA PHE A 191 13.59 9.35 2.21
C PHE A 191 12.39 10.24 2.61
N PRO A 192 11.20 9.65 2.84
CA PRO A 192 10.00 10.44 3.05
C PRO A 192 9.95 11.20 4.38
N GLU A 193 9.26 12.33 4.37
CA GLU A 193 8.79 13.03 5.56
C GLU A 193 7.52 12.36 6.10
N ILE A 194 7.46 12.11 7.40
CA ILE A 194 6.34 11.41 8.04
C ILE A 194 5.68 12.34 9.05
N TYR A 195 4.39 12.59 8.89
CA TYR A 195 3.54 13.34 9.83
C TYR A 195 2.71 12.35 10.63
N LEU A 196 2.82 12.35 11.96
CA LEU A 196 2.21 11.36 12.85
C LEU A 196 1.12 11.98 13.73
N SER A 197 -0.01 11.26 13.82
CA SER A 197 -1.03 11.42 14.85
C SER A 197 -1.29 10.05 15.50
N VAL A 198 -1.36 10.00 16.83
CA VAL A 198 -1.68 8.79 17.60
C VAL A 198 -2.90 9.09 18.46
N ILE A 199 -3.95 8.30 18.31
CA ILE A 199 -5.21 8.41 19.04
C ILE A 199 -5.53 7.11 19.78
N VAL A 200 -6.36 7.21 20.80
CA VAL A 200 -6.89 6.07 21.57
C VAL A 200 -8.43 6.10 21.50
N GLN A 201 -9.04 4.94 21.27
CA GLN A 201 -10.48 4.72 21.21
C GLN A 201 -10.84 3.57 22.14
N GLY A 202 -11.89 3.68 22.96
CA GLY A 202 -12.21 2.59 23.90
C GLY A 202 -13.42 2.87 24.79
N ALA A 203 -13.80 1.85 25.57
CA ALA A 203 -15.06 1.82 26.35
C ALA A 203 -15.14 2.77 27.55
N MET A 204 -14.10 3.55 27.82
CA MET A 204 -14.03 4.54 28.92
C MET A 204 -13.78 5.96 28.40
N VAL A 205 -13.92 6.15 27.08
CA VAL A 205 -13.55 7.37 26.37
C VAL A 205 -14.79 7.93 25.67
N ASP A 206 -15.45 8.91 26.29
CA ASP A 206 -16.63 9.60 25.74
C ASP A 206 -16.31 10.50 24.53
N SER A 207 -15.02 10.75 24.23
CA SER A 207 -14.55 11.67 23.18
C SER A 207 -13.18 11.28 22.65
N LEU A 208 -12.90 11.52 21.36
CA LEU A 208 -11.58 11.31 20.71
C LEU A 208 -10.38 11.64 21.64
N CYS A 209 -9.68 10.60 22.10
CA CYS A 209 -8.48 10.79 22.92
C CYS A 209 -7.24 10.87 22.02
N VAL A 210 -6.48 11.95 22.13
CA VAL A 210 -5.31 12.21 21.29
C VAL A 210 -4.05 12.10 22.15
N LEU A 211 -3.21 11.10 21.87
CA LEU A 211 -1.91 10.97 22.51
C LEU A 211 -0.89 11.90 21.88
N VAL A 212 -0.86 12.01 20.55
CA VAL A 212 0.02 12.91 19.81
C VAL A 212 -0.70 13.34 18.53
N GLN A 213 -0.49 14.57 18.07
CA GLN A 213 -1.10 15.07 16.83
C GLN A 213 -0.15 15.97 16.08
N GLY A 214 -0.04 15.78 14.76
CA GLY A 214 0.69 16.66 13.88
C GLY A 214 2.21 16.70 14.10
N VAL A 215 2.80 15.62 14.62
CA VAL A 215 4.25 15.57 14.88
C VAL A 215 4.99 15.06 13.66
N THR A 216 5.99 15.81 13.20
CA THR A 216 6.92 15.30 12.18
C THR A 216 7.86 14.29 12.81
N LEU A 217 7.86 13.06 12.30
CA LEU A 217 8.60 11.92 12.85
C LEU A 217 9.92 11.72 12.10
N HIS A 218 11.01 11.56 12.85
CA HIS A 218 12.37 11.37 12.35
C HIS A 218 13.13 10.36 13.21
N ALA A 219 14.20 9.77 12.66
CA ALA A 219 15.10 8.89 13.41
C ALA A 219 15.68 9.54 14.68
N ALA A 220 15.82 10.87 14.68
CA ALA A 220 16.35 11.62 15.83
C ALA A 220 15.33 11.82 16.97
N ASN A 221 14.02 11.95 16.66
CA ASN A 221 13.00 12.27 17.66
C ASN A 221 12.07 11.10 18.01
N VAL A 222 12.11 9.99 17.26
CA VAL A 222 11.21 8.84 17.43
C VAL A 222 11.19 8.31 18.88
N ARG A 223 12.35 8.27 19.55
CA ARG A 223 12.46 7.82 20.95
C ARG A 223 11.74 8.76 21.92
N GLU A 224 11.80 10.07 21.68
CA GLU A 224 11.11 11.08 22.51
C GLU A 224 9.60 11.02 22.28
N VAL A 225 9.17 10.85 21.03
CA VAL A 225 7.76 10.68 20.67
C VAL A 225 7.19 9.42 21.30
N LEU A 226 7.90 8.30 21.23
CA LEU A 226 7.51 7.04 21.87
C LEU A 226 7.44 7.15 23.39
N ALA A 227 8.40 7.84 24.02
CA ALA A 227 8.35 8.11 25.45
C ALA A 227 7.14 8.96 25.84
N LEU A 228 6.77 9.95 25.02
CA LEU A 228 5.59 10.78 25.22
C LEU A 228 4.29 9.97 25.06
N VAL A 229 4.19 9.14 24.02
CA VAL A 229 3.05 8.22 23.80
C VAL A 229 2.90 7.29 25.00
N LYS A 230 3.99 6.65 25.44
CA LYS A 230 3.99 5.76 26.61
C LYS A 230 3.51 6.47 27.87
N HIS A 231 4.07 7.66 28.14
CA HIS A 231 3.72 8.42 29.32
C HIS A 231 2.24 8.84 29.32
N ARG A 232 1.70 9.30 28.18
CA ARG A 232 0.29 9.68 28.06
C ARG A 232 -0.64 8.47 28.16
N LEU A 233 -0.23 7.32 27.64
CA LEU A 233 -0.97 6.07 27.78
C LEU A 233 -1.06 5.65 29.25
N GLN A 234 0.05 5.70 30.00
CA GLN A 234 0.08 5.42 31.44
C GLN A 234 -0.81 6.36 32.25
N LEU A 235 -0.81 7.66 31.94
CA LEU A 235 -1.68 8.62 32.62
C LEU A 235 -3.17 8.30 32.43
N LEU A 236 -3.52 7.80 31.24
CA LEU A 236 -4.88 7.47 30.87
C LEU A 236 -5.29 6.11 31.47
N GLU A 237 -4.39 5.14 31.53
CA GLU A 237 -4.57 3.90 32.31
C GLU A 237 -4.78 4.19 33.81
N ASP A 238 -3.95 5.05 34.40
CA ASP A 238 -4.07 5.50 35.80
C ASP A 238 -5.41 6.22 36.08
N ASP A 239 -5.93 6.98 35.11
CA ASP A 239 -7.24 7.64 35.20
C ASP A 239 -8.37 6.61 35.18
N TRP A 240 -8.30 5.64 34.27
CA TRP A 240 -9.27 4.54 34.18
C TRP A 240 -9.26 3.65 35.42
N ALA A 241 -8.09 3.34 35.98
CA ALA A 241 -7.98 2.56 37.21
C ALA A 241 -8.60 3.27 38.43
N LYS A 242 -8.60 4.62 38.45
CA LYS A 242 -9.21 5.43 39.53
C LYS A 242 -10.72 5.58 39.37
N LYS A 243 -11.25 5.50 38.14
CA LYS A 243 -12.69 5.51 37.89
C LYS A 243 -13.28 4.22 38.47
N LEU A 244 -13.97 4.36 39.61
CA LEU A 244 -14.75 3.27 40.21
C LEU A 244 -15.70 2.70 39.13
N PRO A 245 -15.88 1.37 39.01
CA PRO A 245 -16.79 0.80 38.02
C PRO A 245 -18.21 1.33 38.26
N SER A 246 -18.57 2.39 37.55
CA SER A 246 -19.93 2.87 37.47
C SER A 246 -20.71 1.88 36.62
N PRO A 247 -21.97 1.54 36.99
CA PRO A 247 -22.80 0.64 36.18
C PRO A 247 -23.08 1.16 34.76
N SER A 248 -22.74 2.42 34.48
CA SER A 248 -22.64 3.00 33.14
C SER A 248 -21.22 2.84 32.61
N PHE A 249 -20.90 1.70 32.02
CA PHE A 249 -19.89 1.71 30.96
C PHE A 249 -20.50 2.49 29.80
N SER A 250 -19.80 3.47 29.22
CA SER A 250 -20.19 4.01 27.92
C SER A 250 -20.25 2.87 26.92
N ASP A 251 -21.18 2.93 25.97
CA ASP A 251 -21.27 1.90 24.93
C ASP A 251 -19.89 1.69 24.29
N PRO A 252 -19.46 0.43 24.11
CA PRO A 252 -18.15 0.15 23.53
C PRO A 252 -18.03 0.85 22.17
N THR A 253 -16.87 1.49 21.94
CA THR A 253 -16.59 2.17 20.69
C THR A 253 -16.61 1.18 19.54
N SER A 254 -17.49 1.40 18.57
CA SER A 254 -17.54 0.56 17.38
C SER A 254 -16.30 0.74 16.49
N LEU A 255 -15.98 -0.28 15.70
CA LEU A 255 -14.94 -0.22 14.67
C LEU A 255 -15.19 0.96 13.71
N ALA A 256 -16.45 1.18 13.33
CA ALA A 256 -16.85 2.30 12.48
C ALA A 256 -16.50 3.66 13.11
N THR A 257 -16.77 3.83 14.41
CA THR A 257 -16.42 5.06 15.15
C THR A 257 -14.90 5.23 15.23
N SER A 258 -14.17 4.14 15.47
CA SER A 258 -12.71 4.15 15.52
C SER A 258 -12.10 4.57 14.19
N LEU A 259 -12.61 4.05 13.07
CA LEU A 259 -12.20 4.44 11.73
C LEU A 259 -12.56 5.90 11.41
N GLN A 260 -13.77 6.36 11.72
CA GLN A 260 -14.17 7.76 11.53
C GLN A 260 -13.25 8.73 12.28
N ASN A 261 -12.97 8.42 13.54
CA ASN A 261 -12.08 9.20 14.39
C ASN A 261 -10.64 9.20 13.88
N SER A 262 -10.19 8.07 13.34
CA SER A 262 -8.87 7.93 12.70
C SER A 262 -8.77 8.77 11.43
N ILE A 263 -9.80 8.73 10.57
CA ILE A 263 -9.88 9.55 9.35
C ILE A 263 -9.91 11.04 9.72
N PHE A 264 -10.61 11.42 10.78
CA PHE A 264 -10.60 12.79 11.28
C PHE A 264 -9.20 13.23 11.73
N ALA A 265 -8.50 12.40 12.51
CA ALA A 265 -7.12 12.67 12.92
C ALA A 265 -6.17 12.77 11.71
N LEU A 266 -6.35 11.90 10.72
CA LEU A 266 -5.59 11.89 9.47
C LEU A 266 -5.84 13.13 8.60
N ASN A 267 -7.07 13.63 8.55
CA ASN A 267 -7.43 14.84 7.83
C ASN A 267 -6.95 16.13 8.51
N SER A 268 -6.49 16.05 9.76
CA SER A 268 -5.81 17.18 10.41
C SER A 268 -4.34 17.32 10.00
N LEU A 269 -3.79 16.33 9.29
CA LEU A 269 -2.43 16.31 8.76
C LEU A 269 -2.38 16.88 7.34
N PRO A 270 -1.19 17.26 6.81
CA PRO A 270 -1.05 17.89 5.49
C PRO A 270 -1.67 17.03 4.36
N HIS A 271 -2.48 17.66 3.50
CA HIS A 271 -3.24 16.95 2.45
C HIS A 271 -2.42 16.55 1.22
N ASP A 272 -1.23 17.14 1.06
CA ASP A 272 -0.22 16.81 0.04
C ASP A 272 0.56 15.51 0.37
N ALA A 273 0.34 14.94 1.57
CA ALA A 273 0.95 13.72 2.04
C ALA A 273 0.06 12.49 1.82
N SER A 274 0.69 11.36 1.47
CA SER A 274 0.01 10.07 1.28
C SER A 274 -0.58 9.54 2.60
N PRO A 275 -1.88 9.21 2.65
CA PRO A 275 -2.55 8.75 3.86
C PRO A 275 -2.26 7.28 4.21
N MET A 276 -1.81 7.05 5.45
CA MET A 276 -1.72 5.72 6.06
C MET A 276 -2.45 5.70 7.41
N LEU A 277 -3.27 4.68 7.63
CA LEU A 277 -4.02 4.46 8.85
C LEU A 277 -3.56 3.12 9.45
N PHE A 278 -3.24 3.09 10.74
CA PHE A 278 -2.93 1.86 11.47
C PHE A 278 -3.98 1.63 12.55
N LEU A 279 -4.70 0.52 12.47
CA LEU A 279 -5.60 0.06 13.52
C LEU A 279 -4.87 -0.97 14.38
N VAL A 280 -4.62 -0.65 15.65
CA VAL A 280 -3.92 -1.52 16.60
C VAL A 280 -4.94 -2.10 17.57
N THR A 281 -5.28 -3.38 17.42
CA THR A 281 -6.37 -4.05 18.15
C THR A 281 -6.05 -5.52 18.38
N ASP A 282 -6.72 -6.15 19.33
CA ASP A 282 -6.68 -7.60 19.53
C ASP A 282 -7.60 -8.36 18.55
N GLY A 283 -8.39 -7.64 17.76
CA GLY A 283 -9.32 -8.18 16.79
C GLY A 283 -10.72 -8.44 17.34
N VAL A 284 -11.00 -8.10 18.61
CA VAL A 284 -12.35 -8.16 19.15
C VAL A 284 -13.13 -6.92 18.71
N VAL A 285 -13.76 -7.05 17.55
CA VAL A 285 -14.53 -5.97 16.90
C VAL A 285 -16.02 -6.25 16.98
N ASP A 286 -16.82 -5.18 17.02
CA ASP A 286 -18.27 -5.29 17.00
C ASP A 286 -18.79 -5.69 15.60
N LEU A 287 -19.95 -6.35 15.56
CA LEU A 287 -20.62 -6.65 14.29
C LEU A 287 -21.02 -5.34 13.60
N PRO A 288 -20.42 -5.01 12.44
CA PRO A 288 -20.67 -3.72 11.81
C PRO A 288 -22.11 -3.63 11.35
N ASN A 289 -22.72 -2.45 11.53
CA ASN A 289 -23.93 -2.11 10.82
C ASN A 289 -23.60 -2.04 9.32
N MET A 290 -24.14 -2.98 8.53
CA MET A 290 -23.81 -3.20 7.12
C MET A 290 -23.71 -1.91 6.29
N TYR A 291 -24.60 -0.95 6.53
CA TYR A 291 -24.63 0.31 5.78
C TYR A 291 -23.55 1.32 6.20
N ALA A 292 -23.23 1.41 7.50
CA ALA A 292 -22.27 2.40 7.99
C ALA A 292 -20.83 2.04 7.62
N TYR A 293 -20.55 0.73 7.50
CA TYR A 293 -19.24 0.22 7.13
C TYR A 293 -18.97 0.41 5.63
N ASP A 294 -19.97 0.17 4.77
CA ASP A 294 -19.85 0.39 3.32
C ASP A 294 -19.46 1.84 2.99
N ASP A 295 -20.08 2.82 3.67
CA ASP A 295 -19.75 4.23 3.48
C ASP A 295 -18.29 4.55 3.84
N LEU A 296 -17.77 3.95 4.91
CA LEU A 296 -16.38 4.13 5.33
C LEU A 296 -15.41 3.44 4.37
N MET A 297 -15.74 2.24 3.88
CA MET A 297 -14.89 1.55 2.91
C MET A 297 -14.82 2.32 1.59
N MET A 298 -15.97 2.83 1.12
CA MET A 298 -16.01 3.71 -0.04
C MET A 298 -15.18 4.98 0.18
N GLN A 299 -15.21 5.55 1.38
CA GLN A 299 -14.41 6.72 1.72
C GLN A 299 -12.91 6.42 1.71
N LEU A 300 -12.48 5.31 2.33
CA LEU A 300 -11.07 4.91 2.36
C LEU A 300 -10.57 4.65 0.93
N ALA A 301 -11.32 3.91 0.12
CA ALA A 301 -10.95 3.62 -1.27
C ALA A 301 -10.88 4.90 -2.12
N ARG A 302 -11.90 5.77 -2.05
CA ARG A 302 -11.97 7.01 -2.84
C ARG A 302 -10.84 7.99 -2.53
N HIS A 303 -10.41 8.05 -1.27
CA HIS A 303 -9.30 8.89 -0.84
C HIS A 303 -7.95 8.16 -0.84
N ASN A 304 -7.91 6.93 -1.35
CA ASN A 304 -6.73 6.07 -1.39
C ASN A 304 -6.02 6.00 -0.02
N ILE A 305 -6.80 5.89 1.07
CA ILE A 305 -6.32 5.77 2.44
C ILE A 305 -6.01 4.30 2.71
N GLN A 306 -4.73 3.99 2.85
CA GLN A 306 -4.28 2.63 3.14
C GLN A 306 -4.54 2.32 4.61
N CYS A 307 -5.42 1.34 4.88
CA CYS A 307 -5.72 0.90 6.23
C CYS A 307 -4.90 -0.36 6.54
N HIS A 308 -3.93 -0.25 7.43
CA HIS A 308 -3.17 -1.35 7.97
C HIS A 308 -3.78 -1.77 9.31
N ALA A 309 -3.78 -3.07 9.58
CA ALA A 309 -4.22 -3.61 10.87
C ALA A 309 -3.02 -4.27 11.56
N ILE A 310 -2.87 -4.01 12.86
CA ILE A 310 -1.89 -4.66 13.71
C ILE A 310 -2.65 -5.42 14.79
N GLN A 311 -2.62 -6.74 14.67
CA GLN A 311 -3.22 -7.66 15.60
C GLN A 311 -2.25 -7.95 16.75
N ILE A 312 -2.64 -7.52 17.95
CA ILE A 312 -1.77 -7.54 19.13
C ILE A 312 -1.74 -8.91 19.79
N SER A 313 -2.92 -9.47 20.04
CA SER A 313 -3.09 -10.80 20.60
C SER A 313 -3.16 -11.77 19.43
N GLY A 314 -2.43 -12.89 19.50
CA GLY A 314 -2.56 -13.95 18.50
C GLY A 314 -4.03 -14.35 18.31
N GLY A 315 -4.36 -14.93 17.16
CA GLY A 315 -5.73 -15.35 16.86
C GLY A 315 -6.30 -16.33 17.88
N TYR A 316 -7.52 -16.80 17.64
CA TYR A 316 -8.27 -17.60 18.61
C TYR A 316 -7.45 -18.78 19.14
N GLN A 317 -7.32 -18.86 20.47
CA GLN A 317 -6.72 -20.01 21.14
C GLN A 317 -7.71 -20.63 22.14
N PRO A 318 -7.76 -21.96 22.29
CA PRO A 318 -8.70 -22.63 23.19
C PRO A 318 -8.59 -22.22 24.68
N GLN A 319 -7.51 -21.55 25.06
CA GLN A 319 -7.21 -21.11 26.43
C GLN A 319 -7.49 -19.62 26.65
N CYS A 320 -8.03 -18.91 25.65
CA CYS A 320 -8.36 -17.49 25.79
C CYS A 320 -9.50 -17.25 26.78
N ALA A 321 -9.67 -16.00 27.22
CA ALA A 321 -10.77 -15.62 28.09
C ALA A 321 -12.15 -15.93 27.45
N PHE A 322 -13.11 -16.35 28.27
CA PHE A 322 -14.48 -16.60 27.83
C PHE A 322 -15.08 -15.34 27.19
N GLY A 323 -15.53 -15.44 25.94
CA GLY A 323 -16.08 -14.31 25.18
C GLY A 323 -15.06 -13.56 24.31
N TYR A 324 -13.78 -13.91 24.36
CA TYR A 324 -12.77 -13.42 23.41
C TYR A 324 -12.92 -14.16 22.07
N VAL A 325 -13.40 -13.45 21.05
CA VAL A 325 -13.53 -13.97 19.68
C VAL A 325 -12.96 -12.92 18.73
N PRO A 326 -11.68 -13.04 18.33
CA PRO A 326 -11.08 -12.11 17.40
C PRO A 326 -11.61 -12.37 15.98
N ASP A 327 -11.98 -11.31 15.27
CA ASP A 327 -12.37 -11.34 13.86
C ASP A 327 -11.21 -10.87 12.97
N THR A 328 -10.23 -11.75 12.84
CA THR A 328 -9.05 -11.51 11.99
C THR A 328 -9.43 -11.41 10.51
N ASP A 329 -10.50 -12.07 10.10
CA ASP A 329 -10.95 -12.06 8.70
C ASP A 329 -11.53 -10.70 8.33
N LEU A 330 -12.28 -10.04 9.22
CA LEU A 330 -12.72 -8.67 9.00
C LEU A 330 -11.55 -7.69 8.95
N LEU A 331 -10.56 -7.83 9.83
CA LEU A 331 -9.35 -6.99 9.80
C LEU A 331 -8.54 -7.19 8.52
N ARG A 332 -8.40 -8.44 8.06
CA ARG A 332 -7.74 -8.77 6.80
C ARG A 332 -8.51 -8.23 5.60
N PHE A 333 -9.82 -8.41 5.58
CA PHE A 333 -10.69 -7.86 4.54
C PHE A 333 -10.57 -6.33 4.45
N LEU A 334 -10.61 -5.64 5.58
CA LEU A 334 -10.43 -4.19 5.67
C LEU A 334 -9.07 -3.75 5.09
N ALA A 335 -8.00 -4.44 5.48
CA ALA A 335 -6.67 -4.14 5.01
C ALA A 335 -6.53 -4.39 3.51
N ASP A 336 -6.95 -5.56 3.03
CA ASP A 336 -6.85 -5.95 1.63
C ASP A 336 -7.70 -5.04 0.72
N ALA A 337 -8.93 -4.68 1.15
CA ALA A 337 -9.84 -3.83 0.39
C ALA A 337 -9.32 -2.39 0.21
N THR A 338 -8.40 -1.95 1.07
CA THR A 338 -7.83 -0.59 1.04
C THR A 338 -6.37 -0.56 0.58
N GLY A 339 -5.82 -1.70 0.15
CA GLY A 339 -4.42 -1.81 -0.26
C GLY A 339 -3.43 -1.67 0.90
N GLY A 340 -3.88 -1.96 2.12
CA GLY A 340 -3.06 -2.06 3.33
C GLY A 340 -2.55 -3.47 3.60
N SER A 341 -2.19 -3.75 4.85
CA SER A 341 -1.68 -5.06 5.25
C SER A 341 -2.01 -5.36 6.71
N LEU A 342 -2.21 -6.63 7.03
CA LEU A 342 -2.39 -7.13 8.39
C LEU A 342 -1.04 -7.63 8.93
N PHE A 343 -0.68 -7.17 10.12
CA PHE A 343 0.53 -7.56 10.83
C PHE A 343 0.18 -8.17 12.19
N ASP A 344 0.91 -9.18 12.64
CA ASP A 344 0.99 -9.53 14.05
C ASP A 344 2.31 -9.01 14.65
N VAL A 345 2.39 -8.95 15.99
CA VAL A 345 3.60 -8.47 16.69
C VAL A 345 4.87 -9.25 16.29
N PRO A 346 4.85 -10.61 16.18
CA PRO A 346 6.00 -11.36 15.69
C PRO A 346 6.42 -10.99 14.26
N THR A 347 5.47 -10.84 13.34
CA THR A 347 5.74 -10.45 11.95
C THR A 347 6.35 -9.06 11.88
N LEU A 348 5.84 -8.09 12.65
CA LEU A 348 6.46 -6.76 12.73
C LEU A 348 7.92 -6.86 13.19
N HIS A 349 8.19 -7.65 14.21
CA HIS A 349 9.54 -7.84 14.72
C HIS A 349 10.48 -8.47 13.67
N LEU A 350 9.99 -9.45 12.90
CA LEU A 350 10.73 -10.07 11.80
C LEU A 350 10.99 -9.08 10.66
N LEU A 351 10.00 -8.27 10.29
CA LEU A 351 10.12 -7.31 9.19
C LEU A 351 11.10 -6.18 9.52
N VAL A 352 11.10 -5.68 10.76
CA VAL A 352 12.06 -4.66 11.20
C VAL A 352 13.51 -5.18 11.17
N GLN A 353 13.72 -6.48 11.36
CA GLN A 353 15.05 -7.11 11.34
C GLN A 353 15.49 -7.61 9.95
N SER A 354 14.53 -7.88 9.08
CA SER A 354 14.77 -8.34 7.72
C SER A 354 15.11 -7.16 6.81
N ARG A 355 15.90 -7.41 5.76
CA ARG A 355 16.09 -6.46 4.67
C ARG A 355 15.73 -7.13 3.35
N SER A 356 14.55 -6.78 2.83
CA SER A 356 14.04 -7.34 1.58
C SER A 356 14.40 -6.53 0.35
N HIS A 357 14.59 -5.20 0.48
CA HIS A 357 14.74 -4.30 -0.66
C HIS A 357 15.96 -3.35 -0.52
N PRO A 358 16.73 -3.08 -1.59
CA PRO A 358 17.94 -2.24 -1.52
C PRO A 358 17.67 -0.79 -1.13
N LEU A 359 16.52 -0.22 -1.55
CA LEU A 359 16.13 1.17 -1.26
C LEU A 359 15.66 1.40 0.18
N CYS A 360 15.40 0.33 0.93
CA CYS A 360 14.83 0.37 2.28
C CYS A 360 15.85 -0.12 3.31
N ALA A 361 15.70 0.35 4.55
CA ALA A 361 16.51 -0.09 5.68
C ALA A 361 16.09 -1.48 6.17
N ASN A 362 14.78 -1.71 6.25
CA ASN A 362 14.16 -2.92 6.75
C ASN A 362 13.06 -3.43 5.80
N GLY A 363 12.46 -4.57 6.15
CA GLY A 363 11.39 -5.22 5.38
C GLY A 363 10.01 -4.61 5.59
N LEU A 364 9.82 -3.75 6.60
CA LEU A 364 8.56 -3.06 6.85
C LEU A 364 8.33 -1.91 5.85
N GLN A 365 9.37 -1.12 5.59
CA GLN A 365 9.32 0.03 4.70
C GLN A 365 8.81 -0.27 3.28
N PRO A 366 9.25 -1.33 2.56
CA PRO A 366 8.73 -1.61 1.23
C PRO A 366 7.23 -1.95 1.25
N VAL A 367 6.75 -2.62 2.30
CA VAL A 367 5.33 -2.94 2.47
C VAL A 367 4.48 -1.68 2.63
N LEU A 368 5.00 -0.67 3.34
CA LEU A 368 4.28 0.57 3.64
C LEU A 368 4.47 1.67 2.60
N PHE A 369 5.64 1.74 1.95
CA PHE A 369 5.98 2.84 1.05
C PHE A 369 5.75 2.51 -0.42
N PHE A 370 5.85 1.24 -0.83
CA PHE A 370 5.76 0.86 -2.24
C PHE A 370 4.38 0.31 -2.57
N ASN A 371 3.56 1.20 -3.12
CA ASN A 371 2.18 0.91 -3.52
C ASN A 371 2.19 0.33 -4.94
N PRO A 372 1.78 -0.94 -5.13
CA PRO A 372 1.78 -1.56 -6.44
C PRO A 372 0.67 -0.98 -7.32
N SER A 373 0.89 -1.03 -8.64
CA SER A 373 -0.17 -0.78 -9.61
C SER A 373 -1.28 -1.84 -9.52
N LEU A 374 -2.54 -1.41 -9.62
CA LEU A 374 -3.72 -2.27 -9.61
C LEU A 374 -3.97 -2.99 -10.95
N VAL A 375 -3.09 -2.77 -11.94
CA VAL A 375 -3.08 -3.49 -13.22
C VAL A 375 -2.15 -4.68 -13.09
N VAL A 376 -2.71 -5.87 -12.94
CA VAL A 376 -1.99 -7.08 -12.47
C VAL A 376 -0.79 -7.43 -13.34
N PRO A 377 0.41 -7.48 -12.71
CA PRO A 377 1.53 -8.31 -13.10
C PRO A 377 1.76 -9.34 -12.00
N ARG A 378 1.23 -10.56 -12.16
CA ARG A 378 1.37 -11.67 -11.19
C ARG A 378 1.23 -11.24 -9.72
N ALA A 379 0.02 -11.18 -9.17
CA ALA A 379 -0.28 -10.98 -7.74
C ALA A 379 0.96 -11.09 -6.79
N HIS A 380 1.74 -10.02 -6.68
CA HIS A 380 2.84 -9.89 -5.73
C HIS A 380 2.36 -8.89 -4.70
N SER A 381 1.64 -9.41 -3.70
CA SER A 381 1.82 -8.85 -2.36
C SER A 381 3.29 -9.08 -1.99
N TRP A 382 3.92 -8.14 -1.29
CA TRP A 382 5.17 -8.43 -0.61
C TRP A 382 5.02 -9.75 0.15
N ASP A 383 6.04 -10.62 0.11
CA ASP A 383 5.95 -11.96 0.72
C ASP A 383 5.85 -11.78 2.24
N MET A 384 4.61 -11.64 2.72
CA MET A 384 4.28 -11.36 4.09
C MET A 384 4.19 -12.69 4.83
N PRO A 385 4.86 -12.83 5.98
CA PRO A 385 4.61 -13.97 6.86
C PRO A 385 3.11 -14.08 7.11
N GLN A 386 2.54 -15.26 6.89
CA GLN A 386 1.12 -15.45 7.14
C GLN A 386 0.85 -15.23 8.63
N VAL A 387 -0.03 -14.27 8.94
CA VAL A 387 -0.63 -14.18 10.27
C VAL A 387 -1.47 -15.45 10.44
N VAL A 388 -0.95 -16.40 11.22
CA VAL A 388 -1.42 -17.78 11.26
C VAL A 388 -2.68 -17.90 12.10
N ASP A 389 -3.83 -17.80 11.44
CA ASP A 389 -5.13 -18.20 12.00
C ASP A 389 -5.73 -19.41 11.25
N ALA A 390 -4.86 -20.19 10.62
CA ALA A 390 -5.28 -21.30 9.77
C ALA A 390 -5.72 -22.51 10.59
N GLU A 391 -7.01 -22.59 10.93
CA GLU A 391 -7.66 -23.89 11.00
C GLU A 391 -7.66 -24.50 9.59
N PRO A 392 -7.15 -25.73 9.40
CA PRO A 392 -7.10 -26.35 8.08
C PRO A 392 -8.48 -26.33 7.44
N LEU A 393 -8.57 -26.04 6.14
CA LEU A 393 -9.84 -26.13 5.39
C LEU A 393 -10.52 -27.50 5.57
N ALA A 394 -9.74 -28.56 5.83
CA ALA A 394 -10.22 -29.88 6.20
C ALA A 394 -10.98 -29.93 7.54
N ALA A 395 -10.57 -29.14 8.54
CA ALA A 395 -11.25 -28.99 9.83
C ALA A 395 -12.54 -28.16 9.68
N LEU A 396 -12.55 -27.11 8.86
CA LEU A 396 -13.74 -26.32 8.55
C LEU A 396 -14.78 -27.10 7.73
N ASN A 397 -14.33 -27.94 6.79
CA ASN A 397 -15.19 -28.82 5.99
C ASN A 397 -15.90 -29.92 6.80
N ALA A 398 -15.52 -30.13 8.06
CA ALA A 398 -16.24 -31.02 8.98
C ALA A 398 -17.54 -30.38 9.50
N PHE A 399 -17.66 -29.04 9.42
CA PHE A 399 -18.89 -28.33 9.71
C PHE A 399 -19.75 -28.24 8.44
N ARG A 400 -21.08 -28.33 8.58
CA ARG A 400 -22.00 -28.32 7.42
C ARG A 400 -21.71 -27.10 6.53
N PRO A 401 -21.76 -27.25 5.19
CA PRO A 401 -21.50 -26.14 4.29
C PRO A 401 -22.51 -25.02 4.54
N LEU A 402 -22.01 -23.85 4.93
CA LEU A 402 -22.77 -22.61 4.87
C LEU A 402 -23.17 -22.40 3.41
N ARG A 403 -24.48 -22.28 3.14
CA ARG A 403 -24.95 -21.90 1.82
C ARG A 403 -24.56 -20.45 1.58
N LEU A 404 -23.49 -20.25 0.82
CA LEU A 404 -23.14 -18.96 0.25
C LEU A 404 -24.24 -18.57 -0.74
N PHE A 405 -25.09 -17.61 -0.36
CA PHE A 405 -25.99 -16.97 -1.29
C PHE A 405 -25.18 -15.97 -2.10
N ARG A 406 -24.93 -16.29 -3.37
CA ARG A 406 -24.33 -15.35 -4.31
C ARG A 406 -25.46 -14.57 -4.95
N GLU A 407 -25.61 -13.31 -4.58
CA GLU A 407 -26.54 -12.42 -5.26
C GLU A 407 -26.03 -12.14 -6.68
N LYS A 408 -26.93 -12.22 -7.65
CA LYS A 408 -26.63 -12.06 -9.06
C LYS A 408 -26.53 -10.56 -9.37
N ILE A 409 -25.31 -10.10 -9.65
CA ILE A 409 -25.04 -8.72 -10.07
C ILE A 409 -25.77 -8.46 -11.41
N HIS A 410 -26.51 -7.35 -11.48
CA HIS A 410 -27.14 -6.88 -12.71
C HIS A 410 -26.06 -6.43 -13.70
N GLU A 411 -26.04 -7.00 -14.90
CA GLU A 411 -25.15 -6.56 -15.97
C GLU A 411 -25.71 -5.29 -16.62
N TYR A 412 -25.07 -4.16 -16.35
CA TYR A 412 -25.38 -2.89 -17.02
C TYR A 412 -24.52 -2.74 -18.28
N LYS A 413 -25.14 -2.51 -19.43
CA LYS A 413 -24.44 -2.10 -20.66
C LYS A 413 -24.21 -0.60 -20.63
N MET A 414 -22.98 -0.18 -20.33
CA MET A 414 -22.57 1.23 -20.37
C MET A 414 -21.89 1.54 -21.71
N ARG A 415 -22.19 2.69 -22.31
CA ARG A 415 -21.49 3.20 -23.50
C ARG A 415 -20.59 4.35 -23.07
N GLY A 416 -19.27 4.21 -23.23
CA GLY A 416 -18.28 5.22 -22.86
C GLY A 416 -16.86 4.78 -23.18
N SER A 417 -15.91 5.70 -23.09
CA SER A 417 -14.48 5.39 -23.25
C SER A 417 -14.03 4.40 -22.18
N VAL A 418 -13.38 3.30 -22.61
CA VAL A 418 -12.89 2.25 -21.71
C VAL A 418 -11.95 2.82 -20.66
N LEU A 419 -11.06 3.76 -21.04
CA LEU A 419 -10.13 4.40 -20.10
C LEU A 419 -10.86 5.18 -19.01
N LYS A 420 -11.91 5.93 -19.36
CA LYS A 420 -12.70 6.69 -18.37
C LYS A 420 -13.47 5.77 -17.43
N ILE A 421 -13.98 4.65 -17.95
CA ILE A 421 -14.68 3.65 -17.13
C ILE A 421 -13.68 2.96 -16.18
N VAL A 422 -12.52 2.56 -16.69
CA VAL A 422 -11.48 1.93 -15.88
C VAL A 422 -10.99 2.90 -14.81
N GLN A 423 -10.75 4.17 -15.15
CA GLN A 423 -10.39 5.21 -14.18
C GLN A 423 -11.40 5.31 -13.04
N ALA A 424 -12.69 5.41 -13.37
CA ALA A 424 -13.74 5.48 -12.35
C ALA A 424 -13.77 4.23 -11.45
N ARG A 425 -13.60 3.04 -12.04
CA ARG A 425 -13.56 1.78 -11.27
C ARG A 425 -12.30 1.65 -10.41
N LEU A 426 -11.15 2.09 -10.89
CA LEU A 426 -9.92 2.14 -10.09
C LEU A 426 -10.08 3.06 -8.88
N GLN A 427 -10.72 4.22 -9.05
CA GLN A 427 -11.04 5.15 -7.94
C GLN A 427 -12.04 4.58 -6.94
N GLU A 428 -12.90 3.65 -7.37
CA GLU A 428 -13.82 2.92 -6.49
C GLU A 428 -13.13 1.73 -5.77
N GLY A 429 -11.83 1.48 -6.03
CA GLY A 429 -11.06 0.40 -5.41
C GLY A 429 -11.10 -0.93 -6.16
N PHE A 430 -11.65 -0.98 -7.38
CA PHE A 430 -11.57 -2.18 -8.21
C PHE A 430 -10.17 -2.34 -8.82
N PHE A 431 -9.72 -3.57 -8.98
CA PHE A 431 -8.45 -3.91 -9.65
C PHE A 431 -8.67 -4.64 -10.98
N VAL A 432 -7.68 -4.60 -11.87
CA VAL A 432 -7.76 -5.26 -13.18
C VAL A 432 -7.21 -6.68 -13.07
N SER A 433 -8.10 -7.68 -13.03
CA SER A 433 -7.72 -9.08 -12.81
C SER A 433 -6.97 -9.72 -13.97
N LYS A 434 -7.30 -9.36 -15.22
CA LYS A 434 -6.68 -9.92 -16.42
C LYS A 434 -6.69 -8.89 -17.55
N VAL A 435 -5.53 -8.69 -18.17
CA VAL A 435 -5.39 -7.97 -19.43
C VAL A 435 -5.00 -8.97 -20.51
N THR A 436 -5.85 -9.14 -21.52
CA THR A 436 -5.52 -9.87 -22.75
C THR A 436 -5.31 -8.87 -23.86
N VAL A 437 -4.06 -8.71 -24.28
CA VAL A 437 -3.73 -7.95 -25.49
C VAL A 437 -3.79 -8.96 -26.63
N ASP A 438 -4.78 -8.83 -27.52
CA ASP A 438 -4.84 -9.66 -28.73
C ASP A 438 -3.59 -9.36 -29.58
N SER A 439 -2.91 -10.44 -29.99
CA SER A 439 -1.59 -10.41 -30.63
C SER A 439 -1.66 -10.18 -32.13
#